data_AF-A0A914TRI7-F1
#
_entry.id   AF-A0A914TRI7-F1
#
_cell.length_a   1.000
_cell.length_b   1.000
_cell.length_c   1.000
_cell.angle_alpha   90.00
_cell.angle_beta   90.00
_cell.angle_gamma   90.00
#
_symmetry.space_group_name_H-M   'P 1'
#
loop_
_entity.id
_entity.type
_entity.pdbx_description
1 polymer ?
#
loop_
_entity_poly.entity_id
_entity_poly.type
_entity_poly.pdbx_seq_one_letter_code
_entity_poly.pdbx_strand_id
1 'polypeptide(L)' 'MEISRPSSRIEIVAAMRRVRYEFKARNIKKKPVDIVVSVEGVKVVLQRKKKQQKEQTWDESRLLVMSHPIYRIFYG' A
#
# COMPACT_ATOMS: atom_id res chain seq x y z
N MET A 1 -5.18 -13.51 -3.06
CA MET A 1 -4.31 -13.76 -4.22
C MET A 1 -2.89 -13.62 -3.74
N GLU A 2 -2.09 -14.67 -3.89
CA GLU A 2 -0.65 -14.58 -3.64
C GLU A 2 0.03 -14.00 -4.88
N ILE A 3 0.95 -13.05 -4.68
CA ILE A 3 1.78 -12.47 -5.72
C ILE A 3 3.19 -13.00 -5.47
N SER A 4 3.69 -13.83 -6.38
CA SER A 4 5.06 -14.32 -6.32
C SER A 4 6.05 -13.17 -6.49
N ARG A 5 7.26 -13.34 -5.96
CA ARG A 5 8.34 -12.37 -6.14
C ARG A 5 8.61 -12.20 -7.64
N PRO A 6 8.50 -10.98 -8.19
CA PRO A 6 8.71 -10.76 -9.61
C PRO A 6 10.19 -10.84 -9.99
N SER A 7 10.45 -11.41 -11.16
CA SER A 7 11.75 -11.54 -11.82
C SER A 7 11.92 -10.60 -13.03
N SER A 8 10.88 -9.85 -13.39
CA SER A 8 10.92 -8.90 -14.49
C SER A 8 9.87 -7.80 -14.35
N ARG A 9 10.09 -6.68 -15.04
CA ARG A 9 9.11 -5.59 -15.13
C ARG A 9 7.78 -6.04 -15.73
N ILE A 10 7.81 -7.02 -16.65
CA ILE A 10 6.61 -7.54 -17.31
C ILE A 10 5.72 -8.25 -16.30
N GLU A 11 6.30 -9.04 -15.38
CA GLU A 11 5.56 -9.72 -14.32
C GLU A 11 4.89 -8.73 -13.36
N ILE A 12 5.58 -7.64 -13.01
CA ILE A 12 5.01 -6.57 -12.19
C ILE A 12 3.77 -5.98 -12.88
N VAL A 13 3.87 -5.66 -14.17
CA VAL A 13 2.74 -5.12 -14.95
C VAL A 13 1.59 -6.13 -15.06
N ALA A 14 1.90 -7.41 -15.28
CA ALA A 14 0.90 -8.47 -15.32
C ALA A 14 0.15 -8.60 -13.99
N ALA A 15 0.87 -8.62 -12.86
CA ALA A 15 0.29 -8.64 -11.52
C ALA A 15 -0.59 -7.40 -11.25
N MET A 16 -0.11 -6.20 -11.60
CA MET A 16 -0.88 -4.96 -11.46
C MET A 16 -2.19 -4.99 -12.26
N ARG A 17 -2.15 -5.47 -13.51
CA ARG A 17 -3.35 -5.62 -14.35
C ARG A 17 -4.34 -6.61 -13.74
N ARG A 18 -3.84 -7.74 -13.24
CA ARG A 18 -4.66 -8.78 -12.60
C ARG A 18 -5.42 -8.23 -11.39
N VAL A 19 -4.72 -7.55 -10.47
CA VAL A 19 -5.34 -6.90 -9.31
C VAL A 19 -6.38 -5.86 -9.77
N ARG A 20 -6.06 -5.03 -10.77
CA ARG A 20 -7.00 -4.01 -11.28
C ARG A 20 -8.30 -4.62 -11.82
N TYR A 21 -8.22 -5.68 -12.61
CA TYR A 21 -9.40 -6.30 -13.21
C TYR A 21 -10.27 -7.03 -12.20
N GLU A 22 -9.66 -7.72 -11.23
CA GLU A 22 -10.41 -8.38 -10.17
C GLU A 22 -11.20 -7.38 -9.32
N PHE A 23 -10.57 -6.27 -8.93
CA PHE A 23 -11.25 -5.20 -8.18
C PHE A 23 -12.35 -4.52 -9.01
N LYS A 24 -12.13 -4.35 -10.33
CA LYS A 24 -13.16 -3.84 -11.24
C LYS A 24 -14.35 -4.79 -11.33
N ALA A 25 -14.12 -6.09 -11.51
CA ALA A 25 -15.16 -7.10 -11.61
C ALA A 25 -16.00 -7.21 -10.32
N ARG A 26 -15.36 -7.02 -9.16
CA ARG A 26 -16.03 -7.01 -7.84
C ARG A 26 -16.58 -5.64 -7.43
N ASN A 27 -16.44 -4.62 -8.29
CA ASN A 27 -16.84 -3.24 -8.02
C ASN A 27 -16.26 -2.64 -6.71
N ILE A 28 -15.04 -3.04 -6.34
CA ILE A 28 -14.37 -2.58 -5.13
C ILE A 28 -13.66 -1.25 -5.42
N LYS A 29 -14.01 -0.21 -4.67
CA LYS A 29 -13.38 1.12 -4.79
C LYS A 29 -12.01 1.16 -4.12
N LYS A 30 -11.10 1.97 -4.66
CA LYS A 30 -9.80 2.25 -4.05
C LYS A 30 -9.99 3.03 -2.75
N LYS A 31 -9.25 2.66 -1.70
CA LYS A 31 -9.18 3.43 -0.45
C LYS A 31 -8.02 4.41 -0.53
N PRO A 32 -8.22 5.70 -0.18
CA PRO A 32 -7.13 6.66 -0.13
C PRO A 32 -6.20 6.34 1.05
N VAL A 33 -4.90 6.39 0.80
CA VAL A 33 -3.83 6.09 1.75
C VAL A 33 -2.68 7.07 1.54
N ASP A 34 -1.92 7.30 2.61
CA ASP A 34 -0.65 8.02 2.53
C ASP A 34 0.49 6.98 2.59
N ILE A 35 1.51 7.17 1.75
CA ILE A 35 2.67 6.29 1.67
C ILE A 35 3.88 7.07 2.16
N VAL A 36 4.50 6.57 3.22
CA VAL A 36 5.70 7.16 3.82
C VAL A 36 6.90 6.31 3.43
N VAL A 37 7.87 6.93 2.76
CA VAL A 37 9.12 6.31 2.34
C VAL A 37 10.25 6.89 3.17
N SER A 38 11.00 6.03 3.86
CA SER A 38 12.16 6.41 4.66
C SER A 38 13.29 5.39 4.51
N VAL A 39 14.42 5.66 5.16
CA VAL A 39 15.57 4.74 5.21
C VAL A 39 15.23 3.41 5.90
N GLU A 40 14.23 3.37 6.78
CA GLU A 40 13.76 2.13 7.41
C GLU A 40 12.98 1.24 6.43
N GLY A 41 12.27 1.85 5.47
CA GLY A 41 11.40 1.16 4.53
C GLY A 41 10.19 1.97 4.12
N VAL A 42 9.11 1.25 3.77
CA VAL A 42 7.86 1.83 3.29
C VAL A 42 6.74 1.48 4.27
N LYS A 43 6.09 2.51 4.79
CA LYS A 43 4.90 2.41 5.65
C LYS A 43 3.70 2.97 4.86
N VAL A 44 2.57 2.27 4.90
CA VAL A 44 1.31 2.73 4.31
C VAL A 44 0.31 2.93 5.43
N VAL A 45 -0.26 4.13 5.50
CA VAL A 45 -1.23 4.52 6.51
C VAL A 45 -2.53 4.97 5.85
N LEU A 46 -3.66 4.77 6.53
CA LEU A 46 -4.94 5.29 6.06
C LEU A 46 -4.88 6.82 6.02
N GLN A 47 -5.35 7.41 4.92
CA GLN A 47 -5.34 8.86 4.77
C GLN A 47 -6.27 9.50 5.80
N ARG A 48 -5.72 10.42 6.61
CA ARG A 48 -6.49 11.15 7.62
C ARG A 48 -7.38 12.20 6.95
N LYS A 49 -8.65 12.27 7.35
CA LYS A 49 -9.53 13.36 6.91
C LYS A 49 -9.08 14.68 7.56
N LYS A 50 -9.01 15.78 6.81
CA LYS A 50 -8.57 17.11 7.29
C LYS A 50 -9.21 17.59 8.60
N LYS A 51 -10.46 17.20 8.89
CA LYS A 51 -11.13 17.51 10.18
C LYS A 51 -10.46 16.83 11.40
N GLN A 52 -9.84 15.66 11.23
CA GLN A 52 -9.16 14.92 12.31
C GLN A 52 -7.70 15.36 12.53
N GLN A 53 -7.17 16.33 11.75
CA GLN A 53 -5.82 16.86 11.99
C GLN A 53 -5.78 17.95 13.06
N LYS A 54 -6.91 18.63 13.31
CA LYS A 54 -6.99 19.76 14.27
C LYS A 54 -7.21 19.31 15.72
N GLU A 55 -7.70 18.09 15.91
CA GLU A 55 -7.89 17.49 17.22
C GLU A 55 -7.09 16.19 17.25
N GLN A 56 -6.17 16.13 18.21
CA GLN A 56 -5.88 14.92 18.97
C GLN A 56 -4.75 14.00 18.48
N THR A 57 -3.95 13.66 19.49
CA THR A 57 -2.98 12.58 19.69
C THR A 57 -3.55 11.21 19.32
N TRP A 58 -3.82 10.97 18.03
CA TRP A 58 -4.22 9.65 17.56
C TRP A 58 -2.99 8.79 17.27
N ASP A 59 -2.88 7.71 18.04
CA ASP A 59 -1.89 6.65 17.91
C ASP A 59 -1.75 6.18 16.45
N GLU A 60 -0.60 6.46 15.85
CA GLU A 60 -0.26 6.14 14.47
C GLU A 60 -0.40 4.64 14.17
N SER A 61 -0.25 3.79 15.19
CA SER A 61 -0.38 2.34 15.10
C SER A 61 -1.77 1.91 14.61
N ARG A 62 -2.82 2.68 14.93
CA ARG A 62 -4.20 2.35 14.53
C ARG A 62 -4.50 2.63 13.07
N LEU A 63 -3.68 3.45 12.41
CA LEU A 63 -3.84 3.83 11.00
C LEU A 63 -2.90 3.05 10.09
N LEU A 64 -1.95 2.30 10.65
CA LEU A 64 -0.99 1.50 9.91
C LEU A 64 -1.72 0.37 9.17
N VAL A 65 -1.62 0.39 7.84
CA VAL A 65 -2.17 -0.66 6.97
C VAL A 65 -1.11 -1.71 6.69
N MET A 66 0.12 -1.29 6.38
CA MET A 66 1.24 -2.19 6.14
C MET A 66 2.57 -1.47 6.39
N SER A 67 3.57 -2.26 6.74
CA SER A 67 4.96 -1.82 6.89
C SER A 67 5.88 -2.86 6.28
N HIS A 68 6.76 -2.44 5.38
CA HIS A 68 7.78 -3.29 4.78
C HIS A 68 9.16 -2.66 4.96
N PRO A 69 10.11 -3.35 5.60
CA PRO A 69 11.45 -2.82 5.74
C PRO A 69 12.17 -2.79 4.39
N ILE A 70 13.07 -1.83 4.21
CA ILE A 70 13.68 -1.54 2.90
C ILE A 70 14.38 -2.76 2.29
N TYR A 71 15.05 -3.57 3.11
CA TYR A 71 15.77 -4.77 2.67
C TYR A 71 14.88 -5.90 2.14
N ARG A 72 13.54 -5.79 2.25
CA ARG A 72 12.58 -6.74 1.67
C ARG A 72 11.98 -6.26 0.35
N ILE A 73 12.26 -5.02 -0.06
CA ILE A 73 11.65 -4.42 -1.25
C ILE A 73 12.64 -4.52 -2.41
N PHE A 74 12.48 -5.56 -3.20
CA PHE A 74 13.26 -5.80 -4.40
C PHE A 74 12.41 -6.55 -5.42
N TYR A 75 12.74 -6.40 -6.69
CA TYR A 75 12.35 -7.32 -7.74
C TYR A 75 13.63 -7.91 -8.33
N GLY A 76 13.62 -9.21 -8.58
CA GLY A 76 14.73 -9.89 -9.27
C GLY A 76 14.70 -9.58 -10.75
#